data_AF-T1BG53-F1
#
_entry.id   AF-T1BG53-F1
#
_cell.length_a   1.000
_cell.length_b   1.000
_cell.length_c   1.000
_cell.angle_alpha   90.00
_cell.angle_beta   90.00
_cell.angle_gamma   90.00
#
_symmetry.space_group_name_H-M   'P 1'
#
loop_
_entity.id
_entity.type
_entity.pdbx_description
1 polymer ?
#
loop_
_entity_poly.entity_id
_entity_poly.type
_entity_poly.pdbx_seq_one_letter_code
_entity_poly.pdbx_strand_id
1 'polypeptide(L)' 'CSTLGLRSKESLPRNAQAYIDRIESLAGVPVSLISTGAEREETIVLEHPFAPPLPIGTGA' A
#
# COMPACT_ATOMS: atom_id res chain seq x y z
N CYS A 1 -18.99 -5.32 -2.46
CA CYS A 1 -17.69 -4.62 -2.45
C CYS A 1 -16.61 -5.58 -2.90
N SER A 2 -15.77 -5.19 -3.86
CA SER A 2 -14.65 -6.00 -4.36
C SER A 2 -13.39 -5.14 -4.36
N THR A 3 -12.22 -5.77 -4.19
CA THR A 3 -10.91 -5.15 -4.35
C THR A 3 -10.23 -5.52 -5.67
N LEU A 4 -10.84 -6.44 -6.44
CA LEU A 4 -10.26 -7.00 -7.66
C LEU A 4 -9.98 -5.92 -8.70
N GLY A 5 -8.75 -5.88 -9.21
CA GLY A 5 -8.33 -4.99 -10.30
C GLY A 5 -8.12 -3.52 -9.93
N LEU A 6 -8.23 -3.15 -8.64
CA LEU A 6 -8.00 -1.78 -8.19
C LEU A 6 -6.52 -1.42 -8.21
N ARG A 7 -6.21 -0.20 -8.66
CA ARG A 7 -4.85 0.28 -8.92
C ARG A 7 -4.39 1.43 -8.02
N SER A 8 -5.23 1.87 -7.07
CA SER A 8 -4.88 2.91 -6.11
C SER A 8 -5.45 2.60 -4.72
N LYS A 9 -4.75 3.02 -3.65
CA LYS A 9 -5.20 2.78 -2.26
C LYS A 9 -6.50 3.51 -1.97
N GLU A 10 -6.70 4.70 -2.54
CA GLU A 10 -7.92 5.51 -2.34
C GLU A 10 -9.15 4.85 -2.98
N SER A 11 -8.93 4.05 -4.04
CA SER A 11 -10.00 3.31 -4.71
C SER A 11 -10.47 2.09 -3.92
N LEU A 12 -9.69 1.64 -2.92
CA LEU A 12 -10.08 0.51 -2.08
C LEU A 12 -11.32 0.86 -1.23
N PRO A 13 -12.22 -0.10 -0.96
CA PRO A 13 -13.29 0.11 0.01
C PRO A 13 -12.73 0.55 1.38
N ARG A 14 -13.44 1.44 2.08
CA ARG A 14 -13.00 2.00 3.38
C ARG A 14 -12.57 0.93 4.39
N ASN A 15 -13.28 -0.19 4.44
CA ASN A 15 -12.95 -1.29 5.36
C ASN A 15 -11.62 -1.98 4.99
N ALA A 16 -11.29 -2.06 3.70
CA ALA A 16 -10.01 -2.61 3.25
C ALA A 16 -8.85 -1.65 3.58
N GLN A 17 -9.06 -0.34 3.42
CA GLN A 17 -8.07 0.66 3.86
C GLN A 17 -7.80 0.54 5.36
N ALA A 18 -8.86 0.53 6.18
CA ALA A 18 -8.73 0.39 7.64
C ALA A 18 -8.07 -0.94 8.07
N TYR A 19 -8.29 -2.01 7.30
CA TYR A 19 -7.64 -3.29 7.54
C TYR A 19 -6.12 -3.23 7.29
N ILE A 20 -5.71 -2.60 6.19
CA ILE A 20 -4.29 -2.37 5.88
C ILE A 20 -3.63 -1.52 6.96
N ASP A 21 -4.25 -0.40 7.34
CA ASP A 21 -3.69 0.49 8.37
C ASP A 21 -3.54 -0.22 9.72
N ARG A 22 -4.46 -1.17 10.04
CA ARG A 22 -4.35 -2.02 11.23
C ARG A 22 -3.18 -2.99 11.14
N ILE A 23 -2.91 -3.59 9.98
CA ILE A 23 -1.76 -4.46 9.76
C ILE A 23 -0.46 -3.67 9.95
N GLU A 24 -0.34 -2.49 9.33
CA GLU A 24 0.84 -1.62 9.47
C GLU A 24 1.10 -1.28 10.94
N SER A 25 0.05 -0.92 11.67
CA SER A 25 0.13 -0.61 13.11
C SER A 25 0.60 -1.79 13.96
N LEU A 26 0.23 -3.02 13.59
CA LEU A 26 0.61 -4.23 14.32
C LEU A 26 2.02 -4.72 13.95
N ALA A 27 2.38 -4.60 12.68
CA ALA A 27 3.68 -5.05 12.17
C ALA A 27 4.80 -4.03 12.47
N GLY A 28 4.46 -2.76 12.70
CA GLY A 28 5.42 -1.69 12.93
C GLY A 28 6.22 -1.29 11.68
N VAL A 29 5.74 -1.71 10.50
CA VAL A 29 6.36 -1.44 9.19
C VAL A 29 5.28 -1.03 8.19
N PRO A 30 5.60 -0.13 7.24
CA PRO A 30 4.66 0.27 6.19
C PRO A 30 4.46 -0.85 5.16
N VAL A 31 3.28 -0.87 4.54
CA VAL A 31 2.98 -1.72 3.38
C VAL A 31 3.46 -1.02 2.11
N SER A 32 4.40 -1.63 1.39
CA SER A 32 4.95 -1.05 0.15
C SER A 32 4.17 -1.47 -1.11
N LEU A 33 3.51 -2.63 -1.09
CA LEU A 33 2.86 -3.25 -2.26
C LEU A 33 1.54 -3.93 -1.87
N ILE A 34 0.51 -3.81 -2.71
CA ILE A 34 -0.77 -4.51 -2.54
C ILE A 34 -1.15 -5.17 -3.88
N SER A 35 -1.13 -6.50 -3.94
CA SER A 35 -1.66 -7.24 -5.09
C SER A 35 -3.18 -7.35 -4.98
N THR A 36 -3.87 -6.86 -6.00
CA THR A 36 -5.34 -6.86 -6.10
C THR A 36 -5.87 -7.86 -7.12
N GLY A 37 -4.99 -8.62 -7.79
CA GLY A 37 -5.37 -9.64 -8.77
C GLY A 37 -4.16 -10.39 -9.33
N ALA A 38 -4.39 -11.16 -10.40
CA ALA A 38 -3.39 -12.05 -10.99
C ALA A 38 -2.51 -11.34 -12.03
N GLU A 39 -3.02 -10.28 -12.65
CA GLU A 39 -2.30 -9.53 -13.68
C GLU A 39 -1.28 -8.57 -13.05
N ARG A 40 -0.23 -8.23 -13.81
CA ARG A 40 0.86 -7.37 -13.32
C ARG A 40 0.36 -5.98 -12.94
N GLU A 41 -0.59 -5.46 -13.72
CA GLU A 41 -1.18 -4.14 -13.53
C GLU A 41 -2.20 -4.12 -12.38
N GLU A 42 -2.51 -5.28 -11.79
CA GLU A 42 -3.35 -5.43 -10.60
C GLU A 42 -2.47 -5.44 -9.33
N THR A 43 -1.52 -4.52 -9.29
CA THR A 43 -0.66 -4.28 -8.13
C THR A 43 -0.59 -2.79 -7.86
N ILE A 44 -0.96 -2.39 -6.64
CA ILE A 44 -0.81 -1.03 -6.14
C ILE A 44 0.59 -0.90 -5.55
N VAL A 45 1.38 0.03 -6.09
CA VAL A 45 2.73 0.34 -5.58
C VAL A 45 2.65 1.62 -4.75
N LEU A 46 2.86 1.49 -3.44
CA LEU A 46 2.86 2.61 -2.49
C LEU A 46 4.26 3.17 -2.30
N GLU A 47 5.24 2.26 -2.17
CA GLU A 47 6.65 2.58 -2.09
C GLU A 47 7.39 1.61 -3.02
N HIS A 48 8.13 2.15 -3.99
CA HIS A 48 8.85 1.31 -4.92
C HIS A 48 10.13 0.79 -4.26
N PRO A 49 10.35 -0.54 -4.15
CA PRO A 49 11.46 -1.11 -3.36
C PRO A 49 12.85 -0.77 -3.91
N PHE A 50 12.93 -0.36 -5.18
CA PHE A 50 14.17 0.08 -5.84
C PHE A 50 14.24 1.61 -6.03
N ALA A 51 13.22 2.36 -5.59
CA ALA A 51 13.36 3.81 -5.57
C ALA A 51 14.41 4.18 -4.52
N PRO A 52 15.18 5.25 -4.75
CA PRO A 52 16.06 5.78 -3.72
C PRO A 52 15.22 6.06 -2.46
N PRO A 53 15.70 5.69 -1.26
CA PRO A 53 14.97 5.94 -0.03
C PRO A 53 14.66 7.44 0.05
N LEU A 54 13.42 7.77 0.39
CA LEU A 54 13.06 9.16 0.66
C LEU A 54 14.04 9.71 1.72
N PRO A 55 14.51 10.96 1.58
CA PRO A 55 15.39 11.54 2.58
C PRO A 55 14.72 11.40 3.93
N ILE A 56 15.30 10.57 4.80
CA ILE A 56 14.95 10.48 6.21
C ILE A 56 14.95 11.91 6.73
N GLY A 57 13.76 12.39 7.14
CA GLY A 57 13.55 13.77 7.49
C GLY A 57 14.66 14.26 8.41
N THR A 58 15.31 15.35 8.00
CA THR A 58 15.95 16.27 8.94
C THR A 58 14.93 16.56 10.02
N GLY A 59 15.15 16.01 11.22
CA GLY A 59 14.44 16.44 12.41
C GLY A 59 14.73 17.92 12.61
N ALA A 60 13.70 18.74 12.47
CA ALA A 60 13.59 20.10 12.98
C ALA A 60 12.20 20.23 13.62
#